data_AF-M4BHF3-F1
#
_entry.id   AF-M4BHF3-F1
#
_cell.length_a   1.000
_cell.length_b   1.000
_cell.length_c   1.000
_cell.angle_alpha   90.00
_cell.angle_beta   90.00
_cell.angle_gamma   90.00
#
_symmetry.space_group_name_H-M   'P 1'
#
loop_
_entity.id
_entity.type
_entity.pdbx_description
1 polymer ?
#
loop_
_entity_poly.entity_id
_entity_poly.type
_entity_poly.pdbx_seq_one_letter_code
_entity_poly.pdbx_strand_id
1 'polypeptide(L)'
;MEISAANDSEQHREALSDGKYVGSYSPEARRKRIERFLEKRKHRVWAKKVDYDVRKNFANSRLRVKGRFVKKEDEELLCQLLSYTEGVGQSTTQLHVRSGYEA
;
A
#
# COMPACT_ATOMS: atom_id res chain seq x y z
N MET A 1 15.67 31.01 35.84
CA MET A 1 16.45 29.98 35.13
C MET A 1 16.18 30.17 33.66
N GLU A 2 17.05 30.92 33.00
CA GLU A 2 16.98 31.22 31.56
C GLU A 2 17.28 29.94 30.78
N ILE A 3 16.37 29.53 29.88
CA ILE A 3 16.59 28.40 28.97
C ILE A 3 17.21 29.00 27.71
N SER A 4 18.54 28.93 27.60
CA SER A 4 19.28 29.28 26.40
C SER A 4 18.95 28.27 25.29
N ALA A 5 18.11 28.68 24.35
CA ALA A 5 17.91 27.98 23.09
C ALA A 5 19.24 28.02 22.32
N ALA A 6 19.95 26.90 22.27
CA ALA A 6 21.16 26.75 21.48
C ALA A 6 20.83 26.95 20.00
N ASN A 7 21.38 28.03 19.42
CA ASN A 7 21.40 28.30 17.99
C ASN A 7 22.16 27.18 17.27
N ASP A 8 21.43 26.20 16.75
CA ASP A 8 21.98 25.06 15.98
C ASP A 8 22.08 25.36 14.47
N SER A 9 21.94 26.63 14.08
CA SER A 9 21.74 27.06 12.68
C SER A 9 22.94 27.78 12.04
N GLU A 10 24.07 27.90 12.71
CA GLU A 10 25.19 28.77 12.29
C GLU A 10 26.49 27.98 11.95
N GLN A 11 26.41 26.73 11.49
CA GLN A 11 27.61 26.00 11.01
C GLN A 11 27.35 25.15 9.77
N HIS A 12 27.14 25.75 8.60
CA HIS A 12 27.42 25.05 7.33
C HIS A 12 27.55 25.95 6.10
N ARG A 13 28.45 26.94 6.12
CA ARG A 13 28.82 27.70 4.92
C ARG A 13 30.33 27.80 4.71
N GLU A 14 31.07 26.73 4.96
CA GLU A 14 32.40 26.58 4.34
C GLU A 14 32.94 25.16 4.57
N ALA A 15 32.99 24.36 3.51
CA ALA A 15 33.93 23.25 3.40
C ALA A 15 33.97 22.80 1.93
N LEU A 16 34.92 23.38 1.20
CA LEU A 16 35.44 22.83 -0.03
C LEU A 16 35.98 21.41 0.23
N SER A 17 35.84 20.57 -0.79
CA SER A 17 36.18 19.15 -0.89
C SER A 17 37.13 18.58 0.18
N ASP A 18 36.57 17.81 1.09
CA ASP A 18 37.25 16.67 1.70
C ASP A 18 36.28 15.49 1.65
N GLY A 19 36.72 14.37 1.07
CA GLY A 19 35.90 13.21 0.64
C GLY A 19 35.16 12.42 1.73
N LYS A 20 34.53 13.10 2.69
CA LYS A 20 33.79 12.54 3.83
C LYS A 20 32.28 12.78 3.74
N TYR A 21 31.83 13.86 3.13
CA TYR A 21 30.40 14.16 2.98
C TYR A 21 29.85 13.50 1.71
N VAL A 22 28.64 12.94 1.80
CA VAL A 22 27.94 12.37 0.64
C VAL A 22 26.71 13.22 0.35
N GLY A 23 26.79 14.05 -0.68
CA GLY A 23 25.80 15.09 -0.94
C GLY A 23 25.66 16.03 0.25
N SER A 24 24.42 16.34 0.64
CA SER A 24 24.12 17.21 1.79
C SER A 24 24.27 16.55 3.17
N TYR A 25 24.74 15.30 3.25
CA TYR A 25 24.78 14.56 4.51
C TYR A 25 26.19 14.48 5.09
N SER A 26 26.29 14.78 6.39
CA SER A 26 27.47 14.43 7.18
C SER A 26 27.67 12.91 7.26
N PRO A 27 28.91 12.43 7.49
CA PRO A 27 29.19 11.01 7.64
C PRO A 27 28.28 10.32 8.67
N GLU A 28 28.03 10.97 9.80
CA GLU A 28 27.18 10.47 10.87
C GLU A 28 25.69 10.44 10.46
N ALA A 29 25.18 11.53 9.89
CA ALA A 29 23.80 11.60 9.41
C ALA A 29 23.53 10.52 8.34
N ARG A 30 24.49 10.27 7.47
CA ARG A 30 24.43 9.20 6.48
C ARG A 30 24.40 7.82 7.15
N ARG A 31 25.28 7.57 8.14
CA ARG A 31 25.34 6.30 8.88
C ARG A 31 24.00 5.96 9.52
N LYS A 32 23.39 6.91 10.23
CA LYS A 32 22.07 6.75 10.87
C LYS A 32 20.97 6.43 9.86
N ARG A 33 20.98 7.06 8.67
CA ARG A 33 20.01 6.78 7.61
C ARG A 33 20.20 5.38 7.01
N ILE A 34 21.45 4.97 6.79
CA ILE A 34 21.77 3.63 6.28
C ILE A 34 21.33 2.56 7.29
N GLU A 35 21.62 2.74 8.57
CA GLU A 35 21.21 1.84 9.65
C GLU A 35 19.68 1.67 9.69
N ARG A 36 18.93 2.78 9.73
CA ARG A 36 17.46 2.75 9.66
C ARG A 36 16.95 2.01 8.41
N PHE A 37 17.62 2.18 7.26
CA PHE A 37 17.25 1.50 6.03
C PHE A 37 17.51 -0.01 6.09
N LEU A 38 18.64 -0.44 6.66
CA LEU A 38 18.96 -1.85 6.88
C LEU A 38 17.98 -2.50 7.85
N GLU A 39 17.67 -1.83 8.96
CA GLU A 39 16.66 -2.28 9.93
C GLU A 39 15.28 -2.42 9.27
N LYS A 40 14.81 -1.41 8.54
CA LYS A 40 13.54 -1.49 7.79
C LYS A 40 13.53 -2.61 6.75
N ARG A 41 14.67 -2.90 6.13
CA ARG A 41 14.80 -4.02 5.17
C ARG A 41 14.66 -5.36 5.88
N LYS A 42 15.31 -5.54 7.06
CA LYS A 42 15.23 -6.78 7.85
C LYS A 42 13.79 -7.10 8.26
N HIS A 43 13.00 -6.09 8.58
CA HIS A 43 11.60 -6.23 9.00
C HIS A 43 10.58 -6.09 7.85
N ARG A 44 11.01 -6.25 6.59
CA ARG A 44 10.08 -6.16 5.46
C ARG A 44 9.10 -7.32 5.47
N VAL A 45 7.81 -7.01 5.49
CA VAL A 45 6.74 -8.00 5.31
C VAL A 45 6.52 -8.24 3.82
N TRP A 46 6.72 -9.48 3.36
CA TRP A 46 6.48 -9.90 1.97
C TRP A 46 5.15 -10.63 1.80
N ALA A 47 4.54 -11.07 2.90
CA ALA A 47 3.23 -11.68 2.88
C ALA A 47 2.18 -10.69 2.37
N LYS A 48 1.17 -11.21 1.65
CA LYS A 48 0.04 -10.41 1.19
C LYS A 48 -0.85 -10.05 2.38
N LYS A 49 -0.66 -8.86 2.91
CA LYS A 49 -1.55 -8.26 3.90
C LYS A 49 -2.55 -7.34 3.19
N VAL A 50 -3.83 -7.48 3.50
CA VAL A 50 -4.85 -6.52 3.06
C VAL A 50 -5.09 -5.56 4.20
N ASP A 51 -4.71 -4.30 4.00
CA ASP A 51 -5.12 -3.22 4.88
C ASP A 51 -6.34 -2.53 4.25
N TYR A 52 -7.23 -1.98 5.09
CA TYR A 52 -8.50 -1.33 4.72
C TYR A 52 -9.59 -2.27 4.19
N ASP A 53 -10.28 -2.95 5.12
CA ASP A 53 -11.35 -3.90 4.80
C ASP A 53 -12.48 -3.30 3.96
N VAL A 54 -12.85 -2.04 4.19
CA VAL A 54 -13.89 -1.35 3.41
C VAL A 54 -13.54 -1.30 1.92
N ARG A 55 -12.27 -1.02 1.57
CA ARG A 55 -11.83 -0.97 0.17
C ARG A 55 -11.80 -2.36 -0.46
N LYS A 56 -11.43 -3.39 0.32
CA LYS A 56 -11.47 -4.80 -0.11
C LYS A 56 -12.91 -5.22 -0.43
N ASN A 57 -13.84 -4.94 0.49
CA ASN A 57 -15.25 -5.29 0.32
C ASN A 57 -15.86 -4.57 -0.89
N PHE A 58 -15.57 -3.28 -1.07
CA PHE A 58 -15.99 -2.52 -2.24
C PHE A 58 -15.44 -3.10 -3.56
N ALA A 59 -14.17 -3.52 -3.59
CA ALA A 59 -13.57 -4.13 -4.78
C ALA A 59 -14.12 -5.52 -5.09
N ASN A 60 -14.59 -6.25 -4.08
CA ASN A 60 -15.20 -7.57 -4.21
C ASN A 60 -16.65 -7.50 -4.72
N SER A 61 -17.40 -6.45 -4.38
CA SER A 61 -18.80 -6.30 -4.80
C SER A 61 -18.97 -5.76 -6.23
N ARG A 62 -17.93 -5.13 -6.80
CA ARG A 62 -17.99 -4.51 -8.13
C ARG A 62 -17.99 -5.54 -9.27
N LEU A 63 -18.80 -5.31 -10.32
CA LEU A 63 -18.84 -6.18 -11.50
C LEU A 63 -17.52 -6.14 -12.29
N ARG A 64 -17.06 -7.31 -12.74
CA ARG A 64 -15.86 -7.45 -13.56
C ARG A 64 -16.12 -8.27 -14.82
N VAL A 65 -15.51 -7.85 -15.93
CA VAL A 65 -15.43 -8.62 -17.19
C VAL A 65 -13.96 -8.81 -17.54
N LYS A 66 -13.52 -10.07 -17.70
CA LYS A 66 -12.10 -10.44 -17.93
C LYS A 66 -11.13 -9.82 -16.90
N GLY A 67 -11.57 -9.74 -15.63
CA GLY A 67 -10.77 -9.22 -14.51
C GLY A 67 -10.74 -7.70 -14.37
N ARG A 68 -11.32 -6.94 -15.30
CA ARG A 68 -11.39 -5.47 -15.28
C ARG A 68 -12.74 -5.02 -14.73
N PHE A 69 -12.75 -3.91 -13.99
CA PHE A 69 -13.99 -3.29 -13.56
C PHE A 69 -14.75 -2.72 -14.77
N VAL A 70 -16.06 -2.90 -14.76
CA VAL A 70 -16.97 -2.36 -15.77
C VAL A 70 -17.25 -0.87 -15.45
N LYS A 71 -17.52 -0.04 -16.46
CA LYS A 71 -17.97 1.35 -16.22
C LYS A 71 -19.35 1.35 -15.57
N LYS A 72 -19.72 2.44 -14.90
CA LYS A 72 -20.99 2.49 -14.16
C LYS A 72 -22.19 2.40 -15.11
N GLU A 73 -22.13 3.11 -16.23
CA GLU A 73 -23.17 3.09 -17.28
C GLU A 73 -23.41 1.68 -17.82
N ASP A 74 -22.33 0.93 -18.08
CA ASP A 74 -22.41 -0.43 -18.61
C ASP A 74 -22.76 -1.46 -17.52
N GLU A 75 -22.45 -1.18 -16.26
CA GLU A 75 -22.73 -2.08 -15.13
C GLU A 75 -24.24 -2.26 -14.93
N GLU A 76 -25.03 -1.20 -15.09
CA GLU A 76 -26.50 -1.27 -14.98
C GLU A 76 -27.10 -2.16 -16.07
N LEU A 77 -26.66 -1.96 -17.32
CA LEU A 77 -27.09 -2.74 -18.48
C LEU A 77 -26.67 -4.21 -18.38
N LEU A 78 -25.42 -4.48 -18.00
CA LEU A 78 -24.93 -5.84 -17.86
C LEU A 78 -25.56 -6.57 -16.68
N CYS A 79 -25.76 -5.92 -15.53
CA CYS A 79 -26.47 -6.54 -14.40
C CYS A 79 -27.90 -6.92 -14.80
N GLN A 80 -28.60 -6.04 -15.53
CA GLN A 80 -29.96 -6.32 -16.01
C GLN A 80 -30.01 -7.46 -17.04
N LEU A 81 -29.04 -7.51 -17.96
CA LEU A 81 -28.95 -8.61 -18.91
C LEU A 81 -28.62 -9.95 -18.23
N LEU A 82 -27.69 -9.94 -17.27
CA LEU A 82 -27.30 -11.14 -16.52
C LEU A 82 -28.49 -11.70 -15.71
N SER A 83 -29.21 -10.84 -15.00
CA SER A 83 -30.42 -11.24 -14.25
C SER A 83 -31.56 -11.76 -15.14
N TYR A 84 -31.72 -11.22 -16.35
CA TYR A 84 -32.68 -11.74 -17.32
C TYR A 84 -32.30 -13.13 -17.83
N THR A 85 -31.01 -13.38 -18.06
CA THR A 85 -30.51 -14.69 -18.50
C THR A 85 -30.53 -15.76 -17.40
N GLU A 86 -30.46 -15.35 -16.13
CA GLU A 86 -30.56 -16.25 -14.97
C GLU A 86 -32.00 -16.74 -14.69
N GLY A 87 -33.00 -16.20 -15.40
CA GLY A 87 -34.40 -16.66 -15.35
C GLY A 87 -34.69 -17.97 -16.11
N VAL A 88 -33.71 -18.54 -16.81
CA VAL A 88 -33.82 -19.85 -17.47
C VAL A 88 -32.89 -20.83 -16.73
N GLY A 89 -33.48 -21.53 -15.76
CA GLY A 89 -32.75 -22.17 -14.67
C GLY A 89 -31.73 -23.24 -15.07
N GLN A 90 -30.67 -23.33 -14.26
CA GLN A 90 -29.98 -24.58 -13.96
C GLN A 90 -29.55 -24.60 -12.49
N SER A 91 -29.87 -25.71 -11.81
CA SER A 91 -29.45 -26.04 -10.45
C SER A 91 -27.93 -25.93 -10.31
N THR A 92 -27.44 -24.90 -9.62
CA THR A 92 -26.04 -24.84 -9.21
C THR A 92 -25.93 -25.42 -7.81
N THR A 93 -25.39 -26.62 -7.74
CA THR A 93 -25.00 -27.35 -6.54
C THR A 93 -24.27 -26.42 -5.57
N GLN A 94 -24.75 -26.36 -4.33
CA GLN A 94 -24.07 -25.77 -3.17
C GLN A 94 -22.65 -26.37 -3.03
N LEU A 95 -21.65 -25.73 -3.62
CA LEU A 95 -20.26 -25.96 -3.25
C LEU A 95 -20.02 -25.21 -1.94
N HIS A 96 -19.97 -25.98 -0.86
CA HIS A 96 -19.53 -25.55 0.45
C HIS A 96 -18.19 -24.81 0.30
N VAL A 97 -18.21 -23.50 0.51
CA VAL A 97 -17.00 -22.72 0.71
C VAL A 97 -16.43 -23.19 2.05
N ARG A 98 -15.36 -23.99 1.98
CA ARG A 98 -14.53 -24.25 3.15
C ARG A 98 -14.15 -22.89 3.75
N SER A 99 -14.66 -22.63 4.95
CA SER A 99 -14.10 -21.68 5.90
C SER A 99 -12.60 -21.95 5.96
N GLY A 100 -11.80 -20.97 5.55
CA GLY A 100 -10.37 -21.15 5.32
C GLY A 100 -9.67 -19.83 5.13
N TYR A 101 -9.96 -18.87 6.02
CA TYR A 101 -9.09 -17.75 6.29
C TYR A 101 -8.85 -17.75 7.81
N GLU A 102 -7.96 -18.65 8.24
CA GLU A 102 -7.18 -18.44 9.46
C GLU A 102 -5.78 -17.93 9.06
N ALA A 103 -5.18 -17.22 10.01
CA ALA A 103 -4.13 -16.19 9.91
C ALA A 103 -2.88 -16.50 9.08
#